data_AF-A0A357HG09-F1
#
_entry.id   AF-A0A357HG09-F1
#
_cell.length_a   1.000
_cell.length_b   1.000
_cell.length_c   1.000
_cell.angle_alpha   90.00
_cell.angle_beta   90.00
_cell.angle_gamma   90.00
#
_symmetry.space_group_name_H-M   'P 1'
#
loop_
_entity.id
_entity.type
_entity.pdbx_description
1 polymer ?
#
loop_
_entity_poly.entity_id
_entity_poly.type
_entity_poly.pdbx_seq_one_letter_code
_entity_poly.pdbx_strand_id
1 'polypeptide(L)' 'MLKKITFLTAGESHGRGLIGIIDGIPAGLQLSENDINTELARRKMGYGRHVTSD' A
#
# COMPACT_ATOMS: atom_id res chain seq x y z
N MET A 1 -5.92 -23.75 -10.54
CA MET A 1 -6.00 -23.50 -9.09
C MET A 1 -5.38 -22.13 -8.81
N LEU A 2 -6.10 -21.21 -8.18
CA LEU A 2 -5.57 -19.87 -7.89
C LEU A 2 -4.49 -19.98 -6.81
N LYS A 3 -3.38 -19.26 -7.01
CA LYS A 3 -2.27 -19.20 -6.04
C LYS A 3 -2.75 -18.47 -4.78
N LYS A 4 -2.32 -18.93 -3.60
CA LYS A 4 -2.59 -18.23 -2.34
C LYS A 4 -1.88 -16.87 -2.36
N ILE A 5 -2.60 -15.80 -1.97
CA ILE A 5 -2.02 -14.46 -1.89
C ILE A 5 -1.00 -14.42 -0.74
N THR A 6 0.20 -13.93 -1.04
CA THR A 6 1.31 -13.83 -0.10
C THR A 6 1.78 -12.38 -0.03
N PHE A 7 2.06 -11.91 1.19
CA PHE A 7 2.55 -10.57 1.48
C PHE A 7 3.96 -10.65 2.05
N LEU A 8 4.88 -9.90 1.46
CA LEU A 8 6.23 -9.70 2.00
C LEU A 8 6.45 -8.20 2.19
N THR A 9 7.08 -7.82 3.29
CA THR A 9 7.37 -6.42 3.60
C THR A 9 8.81 -6.28 4.08
N ALA A 10 9.39 -5.11 3.87
CA ALA A 10 10.69 -4.74 4.43
C ALA A 10 10.79 -3.22 4.59
N GLY A 11 11.82 -2.79 5.32
CA GLY A 11 12.09 -1.38 5.61
C GLY A 11 11.84 -1.03 7.08
N GLU A 12 12.39 0.11 7.48
CA GLU A 12 12.33 0.63 8.85
C GLU A 12 11.71 2.03 8.85
N SER A 13 11.06 2.41 9.95
CA SER A 13 10.37 3.70 10.08
C SER A 13 11.30 4.91 9.88
N HIS A 14 12.59 4.78 10.20
CA HIS A 14 13.61 5.81 10.01
C HIS A 14 14.60 5.47 8.88
N GLY A 15 14.33 4.42 8.12
CA GLY A 15 15.14 4.01 6.98
C GLY A 15 14.85 4.86 5.75
N ARG A 16 15.54 4.56 4.64
CA ARG A 16 15.37 5.29 3.37
C ARG A 16 13.99 5.12 2.72
N GLY A 17 13.23 4.10 3.12
CA GLY A 17 11.90 3.81 2.59
C GLY A 17 11.37 2.47 3.07
N LEU A 18 10.10 2.22 2.73
CA LEU A 18 9.38 0.97 3.00
C LEU A 18 9.09 0.28 1.66
N ILE A 19 9.06 -1.05 1.67
CA ILE A 19 8.70 -1.85 0.49
C ILE A 19 7.71 -2.95 0.87
N GLY A 20 6.77 -3.22 -0.03
CA GLY A 20 5.84 -4.33 0.06
C GLY A 20 5.74 -5.06 -1.28
N ILE A 21 5.73 -6.40 -1.24
CA ILE A 21 5.53 -7.27 -2.40
C ILE A 21 4.30 -8.12 -2.14
N ILE A 22 3.38 -8.13 -3.10
CA ILE A 22 2.16 -8.94 -3.07
C ILE A 22 2.23 -9.93 -4.24
N ASP A 23 2.21 -11.21 -3.93
CA ASP A 23 2.32 -12.30 -4.89
C ASP A 23 1.03 -13.14 -4.90
N GLY A 24 0.71 -13.74 -6.05
CA GLY A 24 -0.50 -14.53 -6.27
C GLY A 24 -1.70 -13.74 -6.80
N ILE A 25 -1.49 -12.49 -7.23
CA ILE A 25 -2.54 -11.69 -7.86
C ILE A 25 -2.86 -12.24 -9.26
N PRO A 26 -4.13 -12.53 -9.59
CA PRO A 26 -4.53 -12.97 -10.92
C PRO A 26 -4.20 -11.93 -11.99
N ALA A 27 -3.84 -12.40 -13.18
CA ALA A 27 -3.65 -11.52 -14.33
C ALA A 27 -4.95 -10.82 -14.73
N GLY A 28 -4.83 -9.62 -15.30
CA GLY A 28 -5.97 -8.83 -15.77
C GLY A 28 -6.64 -7.96 -14.70
N LEU A 29 -6.17 -8.01 -13.44
CA LEU A 29 -6.55 -7.01 -12.44
C LEU A 29 -5.99 -5.65 -12.87
N GLN A 30 -6.87 -4.69 -13.11
CA GLN A 30 -6.49 -3.30 -13.30
C GLN A 30 -6.07 -2.72 -11.96
N LEU A 31 -4.89 -2.12 -11.92
CA LEU A 31 -4.34 -1.48 -10.72
C LEU A 31 -3.57 -0.24 -11.14
N SER A 32 -3.82 0.86 -10.43
CA SER A 32 -3.09 2.11 -10.56
C SER A 32 -2.50 2.52 -9.21
N GLU A 33 -1.56 3.46 -9.24
CA GLU A 33 -1.00 4.04 -8.02
C GLU A 33 -2.07 4.77 -7.19
N ASN A 34 -3.06 5.38 -7.85
CA ASN A 34 -4.10 6.15 -7.19
C ASN A 34 -5.00 5.29 -6.29
N ASP A 35 -5.22 4.02 -6.66
CA ASP A 35 -5.99 3.06 -5.85
C ASP A 35 -5.31 2.85 -4.49
N ILE A 36 -3.98 2.81 -4.48
CA ILE A 36 -3.16 2.64 -3.27
C ILE A 36 -3.09 3.95 -2.48
N ASN A 37 -2.79 5.06 -3.16
CA ASN A 37 -2.63 6.37 -2.53
C ASN A 37 -3.91 6.84 -1.82
N THR A 38 -5.08 6.58 -2.40
CA THR A 38 -6.37 6.89 -1.78
C THR A 38 -6.55 6.18 -0.43
N GLU A 39 -6.23 4.88 -0.39
CA GLU A 39 -6.36 4.08 0.83
C GLU A 39 -5.30 4.45 1.88
N LEU A 40 -4.08 4.79 1.45
CA LEU A 40 -3.03 5.33 2.33
C LEU A 40 -3.45 6.68 2.92
N ALA A 41 -4.03 7.57 2.12
CA ALA A 41 -4.54 8.85 2.58
C ALA A 41 -5.63 8.65 3.65
N ARG A 42 -6.57 7.74 3.42
CA ARG A 42 -7.61 7.38 4.40
C ARG A 42 -7.02 6.94 5.75
N ARG A 43 -5.91 6.19 5.76
CA ARG A 43 -5.20 5.79 7.00
C ARG A 43 -4.55 6.96 7.73
N LYS A 44 -4.19 8.03 7.02
CA LYS A 44 -3.64 9.26 7.62
C LYS A 44 -4.71 10.09 8.34
N MET A 45 -5.99 9.95 7.95
CA MET A 45 -7.14 10.72 8.47
C MET A 45 -7.61 10.38 9.90
N GLY A 46 -6.85 9.58 10.65
CA GLY A 46 -7.17 9.34 12.07
C GLY A 46 -7.09 10.64 12.89
N TYR A 47 -8.05 10.86 13.78
CA TYR A 47 -8.21 12.07 14.62
C TYR A 47 -6.85 12.62 15.12
N GLY A 48 -6.55 13.88 14.79
CA GLY A 48 -5.40 14.63 15.33
C GLY A 48 -4.14 14.74 14.46
N ARG A 49 -4.14 14.32 13.18
CA ARG A 49 -2.99 14.52 12.28
C ARG A 49 -3.39 15.33 11.05
N HIS A 50 -2.77 16.51 10.89
CA HIS A 50 -3.05 17.44 9.79
C HIS A 50 -2.94 16.77 8.42
N VAL A 51 -4.00 16.88 7.62
CA VAL A 51 -3.92 16.78 6.17
C VAL A 51 -3.32 18.08 5.68
N THR A 52 -2.13 18.03 5.11
CA THR A 52 -1.73 19.03 4.14
C THR A 52 -1.86 18.37 2.77
N SER A 53 -2.79 18.90 1.98
CA SER A 53 -3.04 18.53 0.60
C SER A 53 -1.96 19.17 -0.26
N ASP A 54 -1.19 18.36 -0.97
CA ASP A 54 -0.50 18.69 -2.22
C ASP A 54 -0.44 17.43 -3.09
#